data_AF-A0A3P3U4P7-F1
#
_entry.id   AF-A0A3P3U4P7-F1
#
_cell.length_a   1.000
_cell.length_b   1.000
_cell.length_c   1.000
_cell.angle_alpha   90.00
_cell.angle_beta   90.00
_cell.angle_gamma   90.00
#
_symmetry.space_group_name_H-M   'P 1'
#
loop_
_entity.id
_entity.type
_entity.pdbx_description
1 polymer ?
#
loop_
_entity_poly.entity_id
_entity_poly.type
_entity_poly.pdbx_seq_one_letter_code
_entity_poly.pdbx_strand_id
1 'polypeptide(L)'
;MTLKETLQHFLQQHYPGAYQVNTEQVDFSASERELGFTLHPELKEYYGGFYFEELEGVIDASQVPPTDQWGNWFEFNKEFKLHIALQGLDQSQAISEQLMYNYTAWTGGNDFGQRIWIGSIYANIGEILLVFNNQMGAVEWIDTEYGNFGDLEQDPNGVLTHSITALIQALEAIKL
;
A
#
# COMPACT_ATOMS: atom_id res chain seq x y z
N MET A 1 13.86 4.94 12.53
CA MET A 1 13.19 6.06 11.82
C MET A 1 11.70 5.84 11.91
N THR A 2 10.94 6.91 12.12
CA THR A 2 9.48 6.88 11.97
C THR A 2 9.10 6.71 10.50
N LEU A 3 7.83 6.40 10.20
CA LEU A 3 7.38 6.38 8.80
C LEU A 3 7.57 7.76 8.18
N LYS A 4 7.18 8.82 8.91
CA LYS A 4 7.33 10.20 8.44
C LYS A 4 8.77 10.53 8.03
N GLU A 5 9.76 10.18 8.85
CA GLU A 5 11.19 10.41 8.53
C GLU A 5 11.64 9.58 7.32
N THR A 6 11.20 8.33 7.23
CA THR A 6 11.56 7.41 6.16
C THR A 6 11.01 7.90 4.82
N LEU A 7 9.72 8.26 4.80
CA LEU A 7 9.04 8.78 3.63
C LEU A 7 9.60 10.14 3.22
N GLN A 8 9.88 11.03 4.18
CA GLN A 8 10.52 12.31 3.90
C GLN A 8 11.88 12.13 3.21
N HIS A 9 12.72 11.25 3.75
CA HIS A 9 14.05 11.00 3.22
C HIS A 9 13.96 10.45 1.78
N PHE A 10 13.08 9.48 1.55
CA PHE A 10 12.87 8.89 0.23
C PHE A 10 12.36 9.93 -0.79
N LEU A 11 11.31 10.68 -0.44
CA LEU A 11 10.74 11.72 -1.30
C LEU A 11 11.75 12.83 -1.63
N GLN A 12 12.55 13.28 -0.66
CA GLN A 12 13.59 14.28 -0.89
C GLN A 12 14.70 13.79 -1.83
N GLN A 13 15.07 12.51 -1.71
CA GLN A 13 16.15 11.94 -2.48
C GLN A 13 15.74 11.64 -3.93
N HIS A 14 14.50 11.21 -4.15
CA HIS A 14 14.08 10.63 -5.42
C HIS A 14 12.99 11.41 -6.16
N TYR A 15 12.17 12.18 -5.43
CA TYR A 15 11.03 12.91 -5.97
C TYR A 15 11.03 14.40 -5.55
N PRO A 16 12.16 15.13 -5.72
CA PRO A 16 12.26 16.49 -5.22
C PRO A 16 11.24 17.41 -5.91
N GLY A 17 10.32 17.97 -5.11
CA GLY A 17 9.29 18.89 -5.59
C GLY A 17 8.01 18.23 -6.10
N ALA A 18 7.91 16.90 -6.10
CA ALA A 18 6.70 16.15 -6.45
C ALA A 18 5.84 15.77 -5.23
N TYR A 19 6.09 16.42 -4.09
CA TYR A 19 5.34 16.20 -2.86
C TYR A 19 5.20 17.51 -2.09
N GLN A 20 4.18 17.56 -1.23
CA GLN A 20 3.96 18.66 -0.29
C GLN A 20 3.88 18.09 1.13
N VAL A 21 4.60 18.71 2.07
CA VAL A 21 4.47 18.36 3.48
C VAL A 21 3.12 18.82 3.98
N ASN A 22 2.36 17.90 4.59
CA ASN A 22 1.16 18.29 5.31
C ASN A 22 1.58 18.83 6.69
N THR A 23 1.39 20.13 6.90
CA THR A 23 1.72 20.82 8.15
C THR A 23 0.54 20.92 9.11
N GLU A 24 -0.65 20.54 8.66
CA GLU A 24 -1.86 20.59 9.47
C GLU A 24 -2.05 19.29 10.25
N GLN A 25 -2.67 19.40 11.42
CA GLN A 25 -3.08 18.20 12.16
C GLN A 25 -4.31 17.62 11.48
N VAL A 26 -4.14 16.47 10.82
CA VAL A 26 -5.26 15.74 10.21
C VAL A 26 -6.09 15.07 11.30
N ASP A 27 -7.38 15.38 11.32
CA ASP A 27 -8.37 14.68 12.14
C ASP A 27 -9.00 13.53 11.36
N PHE A 28 -8.66 12.30 11.75
CA PHE A 28 -9.20 11.09 11.15
C PHE A 28 -10.51 10.61 11.82
N SER A 29 -11.00 11.29 12.86
CA SER A 29 -12.12 10.82 13.68
C SER A 29 -13.41 10.63 12.89
N ALA A 30 -13.64 11.45 11.86
CA ALA A 30 -14.79 11.31 10.96
C ALA A 30 -14.67 10.03 10.12
N SER A 31 -13.52 9.82 9.48
CA SER A 31 -13.24 8.62 8.67
C SER A 31 -13.30 7.35 9.52
N GLU A 32 -12.71 7.34 10.72
CA GLU A 32 -12.76 6.19 11.63
C GLU A 32 -14.17 5.83 12.07
N ARG A 33 -15.04 6.84 12.27
CA ARG A 33 -16.45 6.62 12.60
C ARG A 33 -17.19 5.98 11.43
N GLU A 34 -16.90 6.41 10.21
CA GLU A 34 -17.53 5.90 8.99
C GLU A 34 -17.06 4.47 8.66
N LEU A 35 -15.75 4.23 8.76
CA LEU A 35 -15.12 2.92 8.59
C LEU A 35 -15.56 1.90 9.66
N GLY A 36 -15.92 2.38 10.85
CA GLY A 36 -16.27 1.52 11.99
C GLY A 36 -15.06 0.94 12.72
N PHE A 37 -13.84 1.41 12.45
CA PHE A 37 -12.61 1.00 13.14
C PHE A 37 -11.59 2.15 13.23
N THR A 38 -10.69 2.05 14.20
CA THR A 38 -9.56 2.99 14.35
C THR A 38 -8.47 2.68 13.33
N LEU A 39 -8.00 3.69 12.61
CA LEU A 39 -6.89 3.57 11.68
C LEU A 39 -5.59 3.32 12.45
N HIS A 40 -4.77 2.43 11.91
CA HIS A 40 -3.45 2.13 12.44
C HIS A 40 -2.58 3.41 12.45
N PRO A 41 -1.76 3.65 13.48
CA PRO A 41 -0.94 4.85 13.57
C PRO A 41 -0.06 5.10 12.34
N GLU A 42 0.50 4.04 11.76
CA GLU A 42 1.34 4.16 10.57
C GLU A 42 0.55 4.60 9.33
N LEU A 43 -0.70 4.18 9.19
CA LEU A 43 -1.56 4.63 8.08
C LEU A 43 -1.97 6.10 8.26
N LYS A 44 -2.18 6.53 9.51
CA LYS A 44 -2.39 7.96 9.83
C LYS A 44 -1.15 8.79 9.52
N GLU A 45 0.05 8.28 9.80
CA GLU A 45 1.31 8.94 9.42
C GLU A 45 1.48 9.01 7.90
N TYR A 46 1.14 7.94 7.19
CA TYR A 46 1.21 7.86 5.73
C TYR A 46 0.34 8.93 5.07
N TYR A 47 -0.96 8.95 5.40
CA TYR A 47 -1.93 9.87 4.80
C TYR A 47 -1.92 11.28 5.41
N GLY A 48 -1.45 11.42 6.65
CA GLY A 48 -1.40 12.69 7.34
C GLY A 48 -0.07 13.43 7.20
N GLY A 49 0.98 12.78 6.69
CA GLY A 49 2.33 13.36 6.64
C GLY A 49 2.62 14.18 5.40
N PHE A 50 2.20 13.68 4.23
CA PHE A 50 2.57 14.23 2.93
C PHE A 50 1.43 14.08 1.92
N TYR A 51 1.31 15.04 1.01
CA TYR A 51 0.51 14.92 -0.20
C TYR A 51 1.43 14.65 -1.39
N PHE A 52 1.15 13.61 -2.14
CA PHE A 52 1.80 13.23 -3.38
C PHE A 52 0.79 12.40 -4.19
N GLU A 53 0.91 12.41 -5.50
CA GLU A 53 0.01 11.63 -6.37
C GLU A 53 0.39 10.15 -6.30
N GLU A 54 1.63 9.84 -6.67
CA GLU A 54 2.14 8.48 -6.73
C GLU A 54 3.62 8.44 -6.39
N LEU A 55 4.04 7.35 -5.74
CA LEU A 55 5.42 7.04 -5.43
C LEU A 55 5.76 5.70 -6.05
N GLU A 56 6.64 5.71 -7.05
CA GLU A 56 7.08 4.51 -7.74
C GLU A 56 8.42 3.99 -7.21
N GLY A 57 8.61 2.67 -7.28
CA GLY A 57 9.88 2.02 -6.98
C GLY A 57 9.87 0.55 -7.39
N VAL A 58 11.00 -0.11 -7.19
CA VAL A 58 11.19 -1.53 -7.49
C VAL A 58 11.60 -2.28 -6.24
N ILE A 59 11.04 -3.47 -6.06
CA ILE A 59 11.46 -4.42 -5.04
C ILE A 59 11.92 -5.70 -5.72
N ASP A 60 12.98 -6.31 -5.21
CA ASP A 60 13.39 -7.63 -5.68
C ASP A 60 12.43 -8.70 -5.14
N ALA A 61 11.90 -9.57 -6.00
CA ALA A 61 10.93 -10.58 -5.58
C ALA A 61 11.47 -11.54 -4.50
N SER A 62 12.79 -11.71 -4.42
CA SER A 62 13.45 -12.50 -3.37
C SER A 62 13.31 -11.88 -1.97
N GLN A 63 12.95 -10.60 -1.87
CA GLN A 63 12.65 -9.92 -0.60
C GLN A 63 11.22 -10.20 -0.12
N VAL A 64 10.34 -10.70 -0.98
CA VAL A 64 8.95 -11.00 -0.63
C VAL A 64 8.88 -12.32 0.13
N PRO A 65 8.26 -12.35 1.33
CA PRO A 65 8.04 -13.57 2.07
C PRO A 65 7.25 -14.61 1.25
N PRO A 66 7.67 -15.89 1.24
CA PRO A 66 6.89 -16.94 0.61
C PRO A 66 5.61 -17.21 1.42
N THR A 67 4.56 -17.63 0.73
CA THR A 67 3.33 -18.13 1.37
C THR A 67 3.43 -19.63 1.62
N ASP A 68 2.71 -20.14 2.62
CA ASP A 68 2.77 -21.57 2.98
C ASP A 68 2.29 -22.49 1.84
N GLN A 69 1.28 -22.06 1.08
CA GLN A 69 0.66 -22.85 0.01
C GLN A 69 1.34 -22.66 -1.35
N TRP A 70 1.79 -21.44 -1.66
CA TRP A 70 2.22 -21.07 -3.02
C TRP A 70 3.71 -20.73 -3.13
N GLY A 71 4.44 -20.71 -2.01
CA GLY A 71 5.84 -20.34 -1.99
C GLY A 71 6.04 -18.88 -2.41
N ASN A 72 7.13 -18.59 -3.12
CA ASN A 72 7.35 -17.26 -3.69
C ASN A 72 6.56 -17.13 -5.01
N TRP A 73 5.36 -16.56 -4.91
CA TRP A 73 4.42 -16.41 -6.03
C TRP A 73 5.01 -15.65 -7.22
N PHE A 74 5.78 -14.60 -6.93
CA PHE A 74 6.38 -13.74 -7.95
C PHE A 74 7.48 -14.48 -8.71
N GLU A 75 8.39 -15.16 -8.01
CA GLU A 75 9.43 -15.97 -8.65
C GLU A 75 8.84 -17.14 -9.46
N PHE A 76 7.76 -17.77 -8.98
CA PHE A 76 7.03 -18.79 -9.73
C PHE A 76 6.53 -18.25 -11.09
N ASN A 77 6.01 -17.02 -11.10
CA ASN A 77 5.59 -16.31 -12.31
C ASN A 77 6.73 -15.66 -13.10
N LYS A 78 7.99 -15.89 -12.69
CA LYS A 78 9.21 -15.31 -13.29
C LYS A 78 9.27 -13.78 -13.21
N GLU A 79 8.60 -13.22 -12.21
CA GLU A 79 8.70 -11.82 -11.82
C GLU A 79 9.81 -11.68 -10.78
N PHE A 80 10.98 -11.17 -11.19
CA PHE A 80 12.11 -10.98 -10.28
C PHE A 80 12.25 -9.54 -9.78
N LYS A 81 11.62 -8.59 -10.47
CA LYS A 81 11.60 -7.17 -10.14
C LYS A 81 10.16 -6.69 -10.15
N LEU A 82 9.66 -6.32 -8.97
CA LEU A 82 8.29 -5.91 -8.75
C LEU A 82 8.22 -4.40 -8.84
N HIS A 83 7.52 -3.90 -9.85
CA HIS A 83 7.28 -2.47 -10.01
C HIS A 83 6.13 -2.08 -9.09
N ILE A 84 6.43 -1.29 -8.07
CA ILE A 84 5.49 -0.85 -7.06
C ILE A 84 5.11 0.60 -7.33
N ALA A 85 3.82 0.89 -7.30
CA ALA A 85 3.29 2.25 -7.28
C ALA A 85 2.42 2.42 -6.04
N LEU A 86 2.82 3.33 -5.15
CA LEU A 86 2.09 3.67 -3.94
C LEU A 86 1.32 4.97 -4.14
N GLN A 87 0.05 4.97 -3.76
CA GLN A 87 -0.83 6.12 -3.90
C GLN A 87 -0.78 6.98 -2.65
N GLY A 88 -0.56 8.28 -2.84
CA GLY A 88 -0.75 9.26 -1.78
C GLY A 88 -2.17 9.80 -1.77
N LEU A 89 -2.37 10.92 -1.09
CA LEU A 89 -3.64 11.66 -1.15
C LEU A 89 -3.49 12.92 -2.00
N ASP A 90 -4.53 13.24 -2.75
CA ASP A 90 -4.72 14.51 -3.43
C ASP A 90 -5.17 15.56 -2.41
N GLN A 91 -4.39 16.63 -2.28
CA GLN A 91 -4.68 17.75 -1.38
C GLN A 91 -5.96 18.52 -1.73
N SER A 92 -6.46 18.38 -2.96
CA SER A 92 -7.67 19.07 -3.43
C SER A 92 -8.97 18.37 -3.00
N GLN A 93 -8.88 17.16 -2.46
CA GLN A 93 -10.01 16.31 -2.10
C GLN A 93 -10.05 16.06 -0.59
N ALA A 94 -11.24 15.77 -0.05
CA ALA A 94 -11.37 15.45 1.36
C ALA A 94 -10.70 14.12 1.70
N ILE A 95 -9.87 14.10 2.75
CA ILE A 95 -9.16 12.89 3.21
C ILE A 95 -10.14 11.75 3.53
N SER A 96 -11.30 12.08 4.11
CA SER A 96 -12.35 11.09 4.42
C SER A 96 -12.91 10.41 3.17
N GLU A 97 -13.16 11.17 2.10
CA GLU A 97 -13.69 10.64 0.84
C GLU A 97 -12.67 9.71 0.18
N GLN A 98 -11.40 10.14 0.12
CA GLN A 98 -10.32 9.33 -0.43
C GLN A 98 -10.07 8.06 0.39
N LEU A 99 -10.11 8.13 1.72
CA LEU A 99 -9.99 6.96 2.59
C LEU A 99 -11.13 5.96 2.38
N MET A 100 -12.37 6.45 2.28
CA MET A 100 -13.52 5.59 2.03
C MET A 100 -13.45 4.94 0.65
N TYR A 101 -13.00 5.69 -0.35
CA TYR A 101 -12.73 5.16 -1.68
C TYR A 101 -11.67 4.05 -1.63
N ASN A 102 -10.52 4.30 -0.99
CA ASN A 102 -9.45 3.32 -0.84
C ASN A 102 -9.85 2.09 -0.01
N TYR A 103 -10.86 2.22 0.87
CA TYR A 103 -11.40 1.10 1.61
C TYR A 103 -12.37 0.24 0.78
N THR A 104 -13.14 0.83 -0.14
CA THR A 104 -14.32 0.16 -0.74
C THR A 104 -14.23 -0.07 -2.24
N ALA A 105 -13.53 0.78 -3.00
CA ALA A 105 -13.61 0.78 -4.46
C ALA A 105 -13.08 -0.52 -5.10
N TRP A 106 -12.05 -1.11 -4.50
CA TRP A 106 -11.36 -2.29 -5.03
C TRP A 106 -12.02 -3.61 -4.63
N THR A 107 -12.95 -3.61 -3.66
CA THR A 107 -13.44 -4.85 -3.04
C THR A 107 -14.52 -5.57 -3.84
N GLY A 108 -15.06 -4.93 -4.89
CA GLY A 108 -16.21 -5.44 -5.64
C GLY A 108 -17.45 -5.74 -4.77
N GLY A 109 -17.52 -5.15 -3.58
CA GLY A 109 -18.58 -5.40 -2.58
C GLY A 109 -18.31 -6.55 -1.61
N ASN A 110 -17.17 -7.23 -1.69
CA ASN A 110 -16.77 -8.26 -0.73
C ASN A 110 -16.15 -7.68 0.54
N ASP A 111 -16.19 -8.46 1.63
CA ASP A 111 -15.55 -8.11 2.89
C ASP A 111 -14.13 -8.68 2.94
N PHE A 112 -13.14 -7.80 2.78
CA PHE A 112 -11.72 -8.13 2.93
C PHE A 112 -11.18 -7.78 4.33
N GLY A 113 -12.07 -7.52 5.29
CA GLY A 113 -11.72 -7.05 6.63
C GLY A 113 -11.26 -5.59 6.63
N GLN A 114 -10.33 -5.26 7.52
CA GLN A 114 -9.82 -3.89 7.66
C GLN A 114 -8.61 -3.64 6.75
N ARG A 115 -8.76 -3.95 5.46
CA ARG A 115 -7.72 -3.73 4.44
C ARG A 115 -8.02 -2.50 3.63
N ILE A 116 -7.03 -1.62 3.51
CA ILE A 116 -7.17 -0.35 2.78
C ILE A 116 -6.20 -0.38 1.61
N TRP A 117 -6.69 -0.11 0.41
CA TRP A 117 -5.85 -0.02 -0.77
C TRP A 117 -4.86 1.14 -0.64
N ILE A 118 -3.59 0.88 -0.94
CA ILE A 118 -2.51 1.86 -0.86
C ILE A 118 -1.66 1.94 -2.14
N GLY A 119 -1.97 1.13 -3.16
CA GLY A 119 -1.20 1.09 -4.40
C GLY A 119 -1.29 -0.24 -5.13
N SER A 120 -0.38 -0.45 -6.07
CA SER A 120 -0.38 -1.63 -6.94
C SER A 120 1.02 -2.12 -7.25
N ILE A 121 1.12 -3.41 -7.58
CA ILE A 121 2.27 -4.03 -8.23
C ILE A 121 1.92 -4.22 -9.70
N TYR A 122 2.74 -3.67 -10.59
CA TYR A 122 2.66 -3.93 -12.02
C TYR A 122 3.58 -5.10 -12.38
N ALA A 123 2.98 -6.24 -12.72
CA ALA A 123 3.67 -7.45 -13.15
C ALA A 123 3.24 -7.85 -14.57
N ASN A 124 3.96 -8.74 -15.23
CA ASN A 124 3.54 -9.27 -16.53
C ASN A 124 2.27 -10.12 -16.43
N ILE A 125 1.95 -10.60 -15.22
CA ILE A 125 0.71 -11.33 -14.92
C ILE A 125 -0.50 -10.43 -14.67
N GLY A 126 -0.33 -9.10 -14.73
CA GLY A 126 -1.39 -8.13 -14.51
C GLY A 126 -1.08 -7.17 -13.37
N GLU A 127 -2.11 -6.41 -12.98
CA GLU A 127 -2.07 -5.53 -11.81
C GLU A 127 -2.43 -6.34 -10.56
N ILE A 128 -1.54 -6.34 -9.57
CA ILE A 128 -1.78 -6.96 -8.26
C ILE A 128 -1.97 -5.83 -7.25
N LEU A 129 -3.04 -5.89 -6.46
CA LEU A 129 -3.35 -4.84 -5.50
C LEU A 129 -2.38 -4.88 -4.33
N LEU A 130 -1.97 -3.70 -3.85
CA LEU A 130 -1.33 -3.53 -2.55
C LEU A 130 -2.29 -2.93 -1.56
N VAL A 131 -2.46 -3.62 -0.44
CA VAL A 131 -3.34 -3.20 0.63
C VAL A 131 -2.60 -3.15 1.95
N PHE A 132 -2.96 -2.19 2.79
CA PHE A 132 -2.52 -2.12 4.16
C PHE A 132 -3.52 -2.84 5.07
N ASN A 133 -3.06 -3.88 5.77
CA ASN A 133 -3.84 -4.56 6.79
C ASN A 133 -3.81 -3.76 8.09
N ASN A 134 -4.92 -3.06 8.39
CA ASN A 134 -5.04 -2.16 9.53
C ASN A 134 -4.87 -2.86 10.89
N GLN A 135 -5.17 -4.15 10.97
CA GLN A 135 -5.07 -4.91 12.22
C GLN A 135 -3.63 -5.36 12.50
N MET A 136 -2.92 -5.78 11.46
CA MET A 136 -1.56 -6.31 11.57
C MET A 136 -0.47 -5.26 11.38
N GLY A 137 -0.82 -4.12 10.77
CA GLY A 137 0.15 -3.11 10.35
C GLY A 137 0.98 -3.53 9.12
N ALA A 138 0.66 -4.65 8.49
CA ALA A 138 1.41 -5.21 7.36
C ALA A 138 0.91 -4.64 6.02
N VAL A 139 1.80 -4.60 5.03
CA VAL A 139 1.42 -4.42 3.63
C VAL A 139 1.29 -5.80 3.00
N GLU A 140 0.15 -6.05 2.38
CA GLU A 140 -0.21 -7.29 1.73
C GLU A 140 -0.43 -7.06 0.24
N TRP A 141 -0.22 -8.11 -0.54
CA TRP A 141 -0.54 -8.12 -1.95
C TRP A 141 -1.71 -9.08 -2.21
N ILE A 142 -2.63 -8.65 -3.08
CA ILE A 142 -3.82 -9.42 -3.44
C ILE A 142 -3.90 -9.55 -4.95
N ASP A 143 -3.80 -10.79 -5.43
CA ASP A 143 -3.97 -11.13 -6.85
C ASP A 143 -5.44 -11.50 -7.09
N THR A 144 -6.21 -10.50 -7.50
CA THR A 144 -7.66 -10.63 -7.71
C THR A 144 -8.03 -11.37 -8.99
N GLU A 145 -7.08 -11.63 -9.88
CA GLU A 145 -7.31 -12.24 -11.20
C GLU A 145 -7.03 -13.75 -11.22
N TYR A 146 -6.33 -14.27 -10.21
CA TYR A 146 -5.86 -15.66 -10.20
C TYR A 146 -6.89 -16.70 -9.69
N GLY A 147 -8.03 -16.27 -9.14
CA GLY A 147 -8.97 -17.22 -8.55
C GLY A 147 -10.31 -16.68 -8.08
N ASN A 148 -10.61 -16.92 -6.80
CA ASN A 148 -11.94 -16.70 -6.23
C ASN A 148 -11.97 -15.36 -5.47
N PHE A 149 -12.08 -14.28 -6.25
CA PHE A 149 -12.13 -12.93 -5.72
C PHE A 149 -13.04 -12.80 -4.50
N GLY A 150 -12.46 -12.39 -3.37
CA GLY A 150 -13.13 -12.31 -2.07
C GLY A 150 -12.77 -13.43 -1.09
N ASP A 151 -12.01 -14.44 -1.51
CA ASP A 151 -11.50 -15.51 -0.65
C ASP A 151 -9.98 -15.44 -0.50
N LEU A 152 -9.53 -14.75 0.54
CA LEU A 152 -8.12 -14.54 0.84
C LEU A 152 -7.34 -15.83 1.13
N GLU A 153 -8.00 -16.92 1.51
CA GLU A 153 -7.34 -18.19 1.86
C GLU A 153 -7.06 -19.05 0.62
N GLN A 154 -7.79 -18.83 -0.48
CA GLN A 154 -7.64 -19.63 -1.70
C GLN A 154 -6.72 -18.98 -2.73
N ASP A 155 -6.74 -17.66 -2.82
CA ASP A 155 -5.90 -16.89 -3.74
C ASP A 155 -4.45 -16.79 -3.21
N PRO A 156 -3.45 -16.59 -4.07
CA PRO A 156 -2.04 -16.71 -3.70
C PRO A 156 -1.52 -15.61 -2.78
N ASN A 157 -2.39 -14.70 -2.34
CA ASN A 157 -2.15 -13.51 -1.53
C ASN A 157 -1.18 -13.73 -0.35
N GLY A 158 -0.48 -12.66 0.02
CA GLY A 158 0.47 -12.73 1.12
C GLY A 158 0.91 -11.38 1.64
N VAL A 159 1.76 -11.43 2.68
CA VAL A 159 2.44 -10.26 3.21
C VAL A 159 3.59 -9.89 2.27
N LEU A 160 3.61 -8.64 1.79
CA LEU A 160 4.75 -8.07 1.09
C LEU A 160 5.81 -7.60 2.08
N THR A 161 5.40 -6.79 3.07
CA THR A 161 6.25 -6.29 4.15
C THR A 161 5.46 -6.15 5.46
N HIS A 162 6.14 -6.16 6.60
CA HIS A 162 5.49 -6.05 7.91
C HIS A 162 5.08 -4.62 8.31
N SER A 163 5.38 -3.61 7.47
CA SER A 163 5.00 -2.21 7.69
C SER A 163 5.16 -1.38 6.41
N ILE A 164 4.52 -0.21 6.36
CA ILE A 164 4.74 0.78 5.28
C ILE A 164 6.19 1.27 5.36
N THR A 165 6.72 1.47 6.56
CA THR A 165 8.11 1.89 6.77
C THR A 165 9.10 0.89 6.14
N ALA A 166 8.89 -0.41 6.38
CA ALA A 166 9.72 -1.45 5.77
C ALA A 166 9.56 -1.49 4.25
N LEU A 167 8.36 -1.22 3.74
CA LEU A 167 8.12 -1.10 2.31
C LEU A 167 8.94 0.03 1.69
N ILE A 168 8.83 1.25 2.21
CA ILE A 168 9.58 2.40 1.70
C ILE A 168 11.09 2.20 1.78
N GLN A 169 11.58 1.50 2.82
CA GLN A 169 13.01 1.16 2.95
C GLN A 169 13.48 0.12 1.92
N ALA A 170 12.60 -0.78 1.49
CA ALA A 170 12.90 -1.79 0.48
C ALA A 170 12.82 -1.26 -0.96
N LEU A 171 12.09 -0.16 -1.18
CA LEU A 171 11.94 0.44 -2.50
C LEU A 171 13.26 0.98 -3.03
N GLU A 172 13.67 0.47 -4.19
CA GLU A 172 14.67 1.09 -5.04
C GLU A 172 13.96 2.03 -6.02
N ALA A 173 14.17 3.34 -5.92
CA ALA A 173 13.53 4.29 -6.83
C ALA A 173 13.88 3.99 -8.30
N ILE A 174 12.88 4.08 -9.19
CA ILE A 174 13.09 3.97 -10.63
C ILE A 174 13.89 5.19 -11.07
N LYS A 175 15.14 5.00 -11.47
CA LYS A 175 15.90 6.07 -12.13
C LYS A 175 15.35 6.22 -13.55
N LEU A 176 14.61 7.30 -13.78
CA LEU A 176 14.24 7.77 -15.13
C LEU A 176 15.48 8.00 -16.00
#